data_AF-A0A359EXB1-F1
#
_entry.id   AF-A0A359EXB1-F1
#
_cell.length_a   1.000
_cell.length_b   1.000
_cell.length_c   1.000
_cell.angle_alpha   90.00
_cell.angle_beta   90.00
_cell.angle_gamma   90.00
#
_symmetry.space_group_name_H-M   'P 1'
#
loop_
_entity.id
_entity.type
_entity.pdbx_description
1 polymer ?
#
loop_
_entity_poly.entity_id
_entity_poly.type
_entity_poly.pdbx_seq_one_letter_code
_entity_poly.pdbx_strand_id
1 'polypeptide(L)'
;MDLKRFDNQCVRITTTTGEVFEGVVSYCNREYVFHEYGYDQEALHLVPVLLCKDDIAGVESLENVNGPYGHFSEKYGFLEKKCLEWGTDMIEEVFDSEDDIQQLRMLACLNDNFQSLTERTVEGMAPWRLKNGISEPKEENNEQGPIYKGELEKMLHTLVKYSENDEVVKEAKELLERFEKHFS
;
A
#
# COMPACT_ATOMS: atom_id res chain seq x y z
N MET A 1 -24.08 10.01 -2.47
CA MET A 1 -23.11 10.24 -1.37
C MET A 1 -22.22 11.41 -1.75
N ASP A 2 -21.90 12.31 -0.82
CA ASP A 2 -20.94 13.42 -1.03
C ASP A 2 -19.59 12.99 -0.44
N LEU A 3 -18.60 12.69 -1.29
CA LEU A 3 -17.32 12.15 -0.84
C LEU A 3 -16.39 13.21 -0.25
N LYS A 4 -16.54 14.47 -0.66
CA LYS A 4 -15.68 15.58 -0.22
C LYS A 4 -15.66 15.76 1.30
N ARG A 5 -16.77 15.41 1.97
CA ARG A 5 -16.89 15.53 3.42
C ARG A 5 -15.95 14.60 4.21
N PHE A 6 -15.35 13.61 3.56
CA PHE A 6 -14.44 12.63 4.16
C PHE A 6 -12.98 12.92 3.85
N ASP A 7 -12.68 14.02 3.15
CA ASP A 7 -11.32 14.41 2.82
C ASP A 7 -10.42 14.54 4.06
N ASN A 8 -9.26 13.91 4.02
CA ASN A 8 -8.25 13.80 5.08
C ASN A 8 -8.80 13.21 6.39
N GLN A 9 -9.77 12.30 6.31
CA GLN A 9 -10.28 11.55 7.46
C GLN A 9 -9.86 10.09 7.38
N CYS A 10 -9.69 9.49 8.55
CA CYS A 10 -9.72 8.05 8.71
C CYS A 10 -11.14 7.54 8.48
N VAL A 11 -11.30 6.64 7.51
CA VAL A 11 -12.58 6.08 7.14
C VAL A 11 -12.51 4.57 6.96
N ARG A 12 -13.68 3.93 7.07
CA ARG A 12 -13.95 2.60 6.56
C ARG A 12 -14.78 2.72 5.28
N ILE A 13 -14.26 2.21 4.17
CA ILE A 13 -14.95 2.15 2.88
C ILE A 13 -15.39 0.72 2.63
N THR A 14 -16.66 0.53 2.28
CA THR A 14 -17.18 -0.74 1.75
C THR A 14 -17.46 -0.58 0.27
N THR A 15 -16.87 -1.43 -0.57
CA THR A 15 -17.10 -1.40 -2.02
C THR A 15 -18.40 -2.11 -2.40
N THR A 16 -18.84 -1.92 -3.64
CA THR A 16 -20.00 -2.63 -4.21
C THR A 16 -19.78 -4.14 -4.33
N THR A 17 -18.53 -4.60 -4.36
CA THR A 17 -18.13 -6.02 -4.29
C THR A 17 -18.15 -6.59 -2.86
N GLY A 18 -18.29 -5.74 -1.84
CA GLY A 18 -18.33 -6.12 -0.43
C GLY A 18 -16.96 -6.14 0.25
N GLU A 19 -15.90 -5.67 -0.42
CA GLU A 19 -14.58 -5.52 0.19
C GLU A 19 -14.57 -4.32 1.14
N VAL A 20 -13.79 -4.42 2.21
CA VAL A 20 -13.72 -3.40 3.27
C VAL A 20 -12.30 -2.88 3.40
N PHE A 21 -12.16 -1.57 3.28
CA PHE A 21 -10.90 -0.84 3.35
C PHE A 21 -10.95 0.11 4.54
N GLU A 22 -9.84 0.21 5.27
CA GLU A 22 -9.66 1.21 6.32
C GLU A 22 -8.38 1.97 6.07
N GLY A 23 -8.42 3.30 6.16
CA GLY A 23 -7.26 4.15 5.94
C GLY A 23 -7.64 5.62 5.97
N VAL A 24 -6.62 6.47 5.95
CA VAL A 24 -6.78 7.91 5.72
C VAL A 24 -7.03 8.13 4.24
N VAL A 25 -8.02 8.95 3.90
CA VAL A 25 -8.38 9.20 2.50
C VAL A 25 -8.18 10.64 2.11
N SER A 26 -7.83 10.87 0.84
CA SER A 26 -7.86 12.20 0.23
C SER A 26 -8.96 12.25 -0.83
N TYR A 27 -9.73 13.32 -0.84
CA TYR A 27 -10.76 13.56 -1.84
C TYR A 27 -10.15 14.10 -3.13
N CYS A 28 -10.50 13.48 -4.25
CA CYS A 28 -10.12 13.94 -5.57
C CYS A 28 -11.37 14.20 -6.42
N ASN A 29 -11.39 15.36 -7.08
CA ASN A 29 -12.42 15.73 -8.04
C ASN A 29 -11.74 15.92 -9.40
N ARG A 30 -11.97 14.98 -10.33
CA ARG A 30 -11.54 14.94 -11.75
C ARG A 30 -10.31 14.07 -12.09
N GLU A 31 -10.49 13.36 -13.21
CA GLU A 31 -9.55 12.62 -14.09
C GLU A 31 -8.15 12.37 -13.53
N TYR A 32 -8.02 11.24 -12.82
CA TYR A 32 -6.71 10.66 -12.50
C TYR A 32 -6.15 9.98 -13.76
N VAL A 33 -5.15 10.61 -14.39
CA VAL A 33 -4.44 10.05 -15.55
C VAL A 33 -3.31 9.15 -15.05
N PHE A 34 -3.66 8.08 -14.35
CA PHE A 34 -2.77 6.95 -14.17
C PHE A 34 -3.64 5.68 -14.25
N HIS A 35 -3.39 4.88 -15.29
CA HIS A 35 -4.07 3.65 -15.69
C HIS A 35 -5.42 3.80 -16.43
N GLU A 36 -5.35 3.64 -17.76
CA GLU A 36 -6.31 3.27 -18.82
C GLU A 36 -7.85 3.40 -18.70
N TYR A 37 -8.43 3.71 -17.55
CA TYR A 37 -9.88 3.74 -17.36
C TYR A 37 -10.31 5.15 -16.95
N GLY A 38 -10.45 6.01 -17.95
CA GLY A 38 -10.96 7.37 -17.77
C GLY A 38 -12.37 7.36 -17.18
N TYR A 39 -12.50 7.81 -15.93
CA TYR A 39 -13.79 8.04 -15.27
C TYR A 39 -13.88 9.50 -14.80
N ASP A 40 -15.00 10.16 -15.11
CA ASP A 40 -15.33 11.52 -14.66
C ASP A 40 -16.32 11.45 -13.49
N GLN A 41 -15.80 11.17 -12.28
CA GLN A 41 -16.59 11.13 -11.05
C GLN A 41 -15.75 11.51 -9.82
N GLU A 42 -16.43 11.78 -8.70
CA GLU A 42 -15.78 11.95 -7.38
C GLU A 42 -15.05 10.65 -6.99
N ALA A 43 -13.90 10.77 -6.33
CA ALA A 43 -13.17 9.61 -5.82
C ALA A 43 -12.55 9.90 -4.44
N LEU A 44 -12.31 8.82 -3.69
CA LEU A 44 -11.45 8.82 -2.52
C LEU A 44 -10.18 8.06 -2.85
N HIS A 45 -9.04 8.69 -2.59
CA HIS A 45 -7.73 8.08 -2.72
C HIS A 45 -7.27 7.57 -1.35
N LEU A 46 -6.93 6.29 -1.30
CA LEU A 46 -6.45 5.56 -0.14
C LEU A 46 -5.16 4.87 -0.58
N VAL A 47 -4.01 5.55 -0.45
CA VAL A 47 -2.75 5.15 -1.10
C VAL A 47 -2.49 3.65 -0.92
N PRO A 48 -2.34 2.85 -1.98
CA PRO A 48 -2.19 3.21 -3.39
C PRO A 48 -3.50 3.12 -4.23
N VAL A 49 -4.67 2.95 -3.62
CA VAL A 49 -5.93 2.67 -4.33
C VAL A 49 -6.79 3.91 -4.49
N LEU A 50 -7.27 4.13 -5.71
CA LEU A 50 -8.33 5.10 -6.02
C LEU A 50 -9.69 4.39 -6.06
N LEU A 51 -10.63 4.82 -5.21
CA LEU A 51 -12.00 4.32 -5.18
C LEU A 51 -12.94 5.38 -5.75
N CYS A 52 -13.48 5.09 -6.94
CA CYS A 52 -14.49 5.93 -7.58
C CYS A 52 -15.83 5.81 -6.87
N LYS A 53 -16.62 6.89 -6.88
CA LYS A 53 -17.94 6.97 -6.21
C LYS A 53 -18.87 5.80 -6.53
N ASP A 54 -18.91 5.36 -7.77
CA ASP A 54 -19.77 4.25 -8.21
C ASP A 54 -19.31 2.87 -7.68
N ASP A 55 -18.03 2.73 -7.32
CA ASP A 55 -17.47 1.50 -6.72
C ASP A 55 -17.68 1.45 -5.21
N ILE A 56 -18.14 2.55 -4.61
CA ILE A 56 -18.31 2.69 -3.16
C ILE A 56 -19.77 2.44 -2.77
N ALA A 57 -20.01 1.34 -2.04
CA ALA A 57 -21.30 1.05 -1.44
C ALA A 57 -21.55 1.88 -0.17
N GLY A 58 -20.51 2.19 0.61
CA GLY A 58 -20.63 2.99 1.82
C GLY A 58 -19.30 3.50 2.38
N VAL A 59 -19.37 4.60 3.11
CA VAL A 59 -18.24 5.21 3.83
C VAL A 59 -18.66 5.54 5.26
N GLU A 60 -17.93 5.02 6.23
CA GLU A 60 -18.07 5.27 7.66
C GLU A 60 -16.83 6.05 8.14
N SER A 61 -17.04 7.16 8.85
CA SER A 61 -15.93 7.91 9.46
C SER A 61 -15.51 7.23 10.75
N LEU A 62 -14.19 7.05 10.92
CA LEU A 62 -13.59 6.43 12.11
C LEU A 62 -12.92 7.45 13.04
N GLU A 63 -13.03 8.75 12.76
CA GLU A 63 -12.43 9.83 13.55
C GLU A 63 -12.77 9.77 15.05
N ASN A 64 -13.97 9.29 15.39
CA ASN A 64 -14.46 9.20 16.77
C ASN A 64 -14.52 7.76 17.30
N VAL A 65 -13.99 6.79 16.55
CA VAL A 65 -13.98 5.37 16.91
C VAL A 65 -12.54 4.94 17.07
N ASN A 66 -12.11 4.73 18.31
CA ASN A 66 -10.78 4.19 18.57
C ASN A 66 -10.87 2.67 18.74
N GLY A 67 -10.38 1.94 17.75
CA GLY A 67 -10.09 0.53 17.87
C GLY A 67 -8.79 0.28 18.64
N PRO A 68 -8.38 -0.99 18.78
CA PRO A 68 -7.13 -1.35 19.45
C PRO A 68 -5.87 -0.80 18.76
N TYR A 69 -6.01 -0.28 17.53
CA TYR A 69 -4.93 0.26 16.71
C TYR A 69 -5.15 1.76 16.40
N GLY A 70 -5.69 2.52 17.35
CA GLY A 70 -5.99 3.95 17.18
C GLY A 70 -7.31 4.15 16.42
N HIS A 71 -7.33 5.01 15.41
CA HIS A 71 -8.52 5.25 14.59
C HIS A 71 -8.96 4.05 13.73
N PHE A 72 -8.18 2.96 13.71
CA PHE A 72 -8.45 1.77 12.92
C PHE A 72 -8.96 0.63 13.80
N SER A 73 -9.80 -0.22 13.21
CA SER A 73 -10.28 -1.42 13.90
C SER A 73 -9.30 -2.60 13.79
N GLU A 74 -8.53 -2.66 12.70
CA GLU A 74 -7.57 -3.72 12.40
C GLU A 74 -6.12 -3.20 12.38
N LYS A 75 -5.16 -4.09 12.67
CA LYS A 75 -3.71 -3.77 12.71
C LYS A 75 -3.21 -3.25 11.35
N TYR A 76 -3.66 -3.91 10.29
CA TYR A 76 -3.54 -3.50 8.89
C TYR A 76 -4.81 -3.97 8.17
N GLY A 77 -5.21 -3.27 7.12
CA GLY A 77 -6.46 -3.48 6.42
C GLY A 77 -6.31 -4.45 5.24
N PHE A 78 -7.37 -4.52 4.45
CA PHE A 78 -7.36 -5.22 3.17
C PHE A 78 -6.35 -4.62 2.18
N LEU A 79 -6.08 -3.31 2.29
CA LEU A 79 -5.18 -2.57 1.41
C LEU A 79 -3.74 -3.08 1.50
N GLU A 80 -3.17 -3.17 2.70
CA GLU A 80 -1.79 -3.61 2.88
C GLU A 80 -1.59 -5.05 2.40
N LYS A 81 -2.64 -5.89 2.46
CA LYS A 81 -2.64 -7.22 1.86
C LYS A 81 -2.64 -7.15 0.33
N LYS A 82 -3.46 -6.26 -0.25
CA LYS A 82 -3.48 -6.03 -1.69
C LYS A 82 -2.16 -5.48 -2.21
N CYS A 83 -1.49 -4.58 -1.49
CA CYS A 83 -0.15 -4.12 -1.85
C CYS A 83 0.84 -5.28 -1.88
N LEU A 84 0.80 -6.17 -0.88
CA LEU A 84 1.63 -7.38 -0.90
C LEU A 84 1.29 -8.27 -2.10
N GLU A 85 0.01 -8.47 -2.42
CA GLU A 85 -0.43 -9.25 -3.60
C GLU A 85 0.04 -8.62 -4.91
N TRP A 86 -0.06 -7.31 -5.07
CA TRP A 86 0.30 -6.60 -6.30
C TRP A 86 1.80 -6.32 -6.45
N GLY A 87 2.59 -6.52 -5.40
CA GLY A 87 4.06 -6.59 -5.48
C GLY A 87 4.77 -5.26 -5.26
N THR A 88 6.01 -5.19 -5.73
CA THR A 88 6.96 -4.10 -5.39
C THR A 88 6.42 -2.70 -5.64
N ASP A 89 5.77 -2.46 -6.78
CA ASP A 89 5.33 -1.09 -7.14
C ASP A 89 4.31 -0.55 -6.13
N MET A 90 3.34 -1.37 -5.72
CA MET A 90 2.30 -0.95 -4.77
C MET A 90 2.83 -0.80 -3.34
N ILE A 91 3.87 -1.56 -2.99
CA ILE A 91 4.57 -1.39 -1.72
C ILE A 91 5.37 -0.08 -1.73
N GLU A 92 6.04 0.23 -2.83
CA GLU A 92 6.80 1.47 -3.01
C GLU A 92 5.90 2.69 -2.89
N GLU A 93 4.72 2.70 -3.51
CA GLU A 93 3.76 3.81 -3.38
C GLU A 93 3.36 4.10 -1.92
N VAL A 94 3.21 3.06 -1.09
CA VAL A 94 2.93 3.25 0.34
C VAL A 94 4.15 3.80 1.08
N PHE A 95 5.35 3.29 0.79
CA PHE A 95 6.57 3.74 1.46
C PHE A 95 7.05 5.12 1.02
N ASP A 96 6.69 5.56 -0.18
CA ASP A 96 6.93 6.92 -0.67
C ASP A 96 5.87 7.93 -0.17
N SER A 97 4.78 7.47 0.44
CA SER A 97 3.78 8.35 1.05
C SER A 97 4.36 9.08 2.27
N GLU A 98 3.88 10.30 2.55
CA GLU A 98 4.22 11.04 3.78
C GLU A 98 3.37 10.58 4.99
N ASP A 99 2.61 9.49 4.86
CA ASP A 99 1.74 8.96 5.92
C ASP A 99 2.45 7.87 6.74
N ASP A 100 3.11 8.29 7.82
CA ASP A 100 3.79 7.39 8.76
C ASP A 100 2.90 6.26 9.29
N ILE A 101 1.60 6.54 9.52
CA ILE A 101 0.67 5.53 10.04
C ILE A 101 0.50 4.44 9.00
N GLN A 102 0.36 4.83 7.73
CA GLN A 102 0.21 3.87 6.65
C GLN A 102 1.49 3.06 6.40
N GLN A 103 2.65 3.71 6.48
CA GLN A 103 3.94 3.02 6.42
C GLN A 103 4.07 1.97 7.53
N LEU A 104 3.71 2.31 8.77
CA LEU A 104 3.73 1.39 9.91
C LEU A 104 2.79 0.19 9.70
N ARG A 105 1.58 0.42 9.18
CA ARG A 105 0.63 -0.66 8.87
C ARG A 105 1.17 -1.57 7.78
N MET A 106 1.81 -1.02 6.75
CA MET A 106 2.43 -1.81 5.69
C MET A 106 3.61 -2.64 6.22
N LEU A 107 4.49 -2.06 7.04
CA LEU A 107 5.59 -2.79 7.70
C LEU A 107 5.05 -3.94 8.57
N ALA A 108 4.00 -3.69 9.35
CA ALA A 108 3.32 -4.72 10.13
C ALA A 108 2.74 -5.85 9.25
N CYS A 109 2.11 -5.50 8.13
CA CYS A 109 1.58 -6.46 7.16
C CYS A 109 2.69 -7.34 6.58
N LEU A 110 3.80 -6.75 6.13
CA LEU A 110 4.95 -7.48 5.60
C LEU A 110 5.55 -8.43 6.64
N ASN A 111 5.66 -7.99 7.90
CA ASN A 111 6.25 -8.78 8.96
C ASN A 111 5.35 -9.98 9.37
N ASP A 112 4.04 -9.77 9.46
CA ASP A 112 3.07 -10.83 9.79
C ASP A 112 2.94 -11.84 8.62
N ASN A 113 3.12 -11.40 7.38
CA ASN A 113 3.06 -12.22 6.18
C ASN A 113 4.45 -12.59 5.62
N PHE A 114 5.48 -12.55 6.47
CA PHE A 114 6.88 -12.67 6.05
C PHE A 114 7.17 -13.95 5.25
N GLN A 115 6.57 -15.09 5.60
CA GLN A 115 6.76 -16.33 4.84
C GLN A 115 6.24 -16.18 3.39
N SER A 116 5.04 -15.62 3.21
CA SER A 116 4.47 -15.39 1.89
C SER A 116 5.28 -14.35 1.11
N LEU A 117 5.76 -13.30 1.79
CA LEU A 117 6.65 -12.30 1.24
C LEU A 117 7.91 -12.95 0.66
N THR A 118 8.62 -13.79 1.44
CA THR A 118 9.88 -14.40 0.99
C THR A 118 9.68 -15.44 -0.09
N GLU A 119 8.61 -16.24 -0.04
CA GLU A 119 8.26 -17.23 -1.08
C GLU A 119 7.99 -16.58 -2.46
N ARG A 120 7.51 -15.32 -2.46
CA ARG A 120 7.20 -14.55 -3.67
C ARG A 120 8.32 -13.61 -4.10
N THR A 121 9.37 -13.51 -3.29
CA THR A 121 10.50 -12.62 -3.58
C THR A 121 11.35 -13.19 -4.71
N VAL A 122 11.66 -12.37 -5.69
CA VAL A 122 12.56 -12.68 -6.81
C VAL A 122 13.86 -11.89 -6.68
N GLU A 123 14.97 -12.49 -7.11
CA GLU A 123 16.29 -11.87 -6.98
C GLU A 123 16.45 -10.66 -7.92
N GLY A 124 17.15 -9.62 -7.44
CA GLY A 124 17.53 -8.45 -8.25
C GLY A 124 16.59 -7.24 -8.12
N MET A 125 16.76 -6.30 -9.05
CA MET A 125 15.98 -5.07 -9.17
C MET A 125 14.87 -5.24 -10.20
N ALA A 126 13.85 -4.40 -10.14
CA ALA A 126 12.79 -4.43 -11.13
C ALA A 126 13.36 -4.12 -12.54
N PRO A 127 13.05 -4.92 -13.59
CA PRO A 127 13.66 -4.79 -14.92
C PRO A 127 13.51 -3.39 -15.53
N TRP A 128 12.38 -2.72 -15.28
CA TRP A 128 12.12 -1.36 -15.78
C TRP A 128 13.00 -0.28 -15.12
N ARG A 129 13.66 -0.57 -13.99
CA ARG A 129 14.62 0.34 -13.33
C ARG A 129 16.05 0.21 -13.89
N LEU A 130 16.35 -0.88 -14.60
CA LEU A 130 17.65 -1.15 -15.20
C LEU A 130 17.70 -0.56 -16.62
N LYS A 131 18.29 0.64 -16.75
CA LYS A 131 18.45 1.39 -18.01
C LYS A 131 18.79 0.47 -19.21
N ASN A 132 17.87 0.39 -20.18
CA ASN A 132 17.93 -0.21 -21.54
C ASN A 132 17.11 -1.50 -21.80
N GLY A 133 15.92 -1.66 -21.24
CA GLY A 133 15.08 -2.80 -21.63
C GLY A 133 13.60 -2.52 -21.49
N ILE A 134 12.94 -2.27 -22.63
CA ILE A 134 11.54 -2.60 -22.80
C ILE A 134 11.43 -4.12 -22.61
N SER A 135 11.14 -4.52 -21.39
CA SER A 135 10.37 -5.73 -21.17
C SER A 135 9.31 -5.31 -20.18
N GLU A 136 8.14 -4.96 -20.71
CA GLU A 136 6.90 -5.07 -19.94
C GLU A 136 6.92 -6.45 -19.27
N PRO A 137 6.53 -6.54 -17.99
CA PRO A 137 6.32 -7.84 -17.39
C PRO A 137 5.41 -8.62 -18.35
N LYS A 138 5.81 -9.85 -18.71
CA LYS A 138 4.84 -10.73 -19.33
C LYS A 138 3.68 -10.80 -18.35
N GLU A 139 2.52 -10.33 -18.76
CA GLU A 139 1.24 -10.67 -18.13
C GLU A 139 1.09 -12.20 -18.27
N GLU A 140 1.87 -12.95 -17.50
CA GLU A 140 1.46 -14.27 -17.09
C GLU A 140 0.32 -14.02 -16.12
N ASN A 141 -0.82 -14.66 -16.37
CA ASN A 141 -2.13 -14.53 -15.70
C ASN A 141 -2.14 -14.78 -14.17
N ASN A 142 -1.08 -14.43 -13.46
CA ASN A 142 -1.08 -14.37 -12.01
C ASN A 142 -1.57 -12.99 -11.63
N GLU A 143 -2.71 -12.95 -10.93
CA GLU A 143 -3.27 -11.75 -10.26
C GLU A 143 -2.31 -11.12 -9.21
N GLN A 144 -1.06 -11.61 -9.13
CA GLN A 144 -0.06 -11.25 -8.14
C GLN A 144 1.22 -10.73 -8.82
N GLY A 145 1.65 -9.53 -8.44
CA GLY A 145 2.89 -8.94 -8.93
C GLY A 145 4.14 -9.46 -8.21
N PRO A 146 5.31 -9.40 -8.86
CA PRO A 146 6.58 -9.84 -8.28
C PRO A 146 7.04 -8.90 -7.17
N ILE A 147 7.76 -9.46 -6.18
CA ILE A 147 8.46 -8.70 -5.15
C ILE A 147 9.96 -8.79 -5.42
N TYR A 148 10.55 -7.73 -5.95
CA TYR A 148 11.98 -7.69 -6.22
C TYR A 148 12.77 -7.44 -4.94
N LYS A 149 13.63 -8.40 -4.56
CA LYS A 149 14.44 -8.37 -3.35
C LYS A 149 15.23 -7.06 -3.22
N GLY A 150 15.94 -6.67 -4.27
CA GLY A 150 16.79 -5.48 -4.25
C GLY A 150 16.00 -4.17 -4.14
N GLU A 151 14.77 -4.13 -4.67
CA GLU A 151 13.89 -2.97 -4.51
C GLU A 151 13.37 -2.88 -3.07
N LEU A 152 12.92 -4.01 -2.49
CA LEU A 152 12.44 -4.03 -1.11
C LEU A 152 13.55 -3.66 -0.12
N GLU A 153 14.75 -4.20 -0.27
CA GLU A 153 15.91 -3.83 0.55
C GLU A 153 16.20 -2.32 0.43
N LYS A 154 16.21 -1.79 -0.79
CA LYS A 154 16.44 -0.36 -1.04
C LYS A 154 15.35 0.52 -0.42
N MET A 155 14.08 0.12 -0.51
CA MET A 155 12.97 0.83 0.13
C MET A 155 13.12 0.84 1.65
N LEU A 156 13.38 -0.31 2.27
CA LEU A 156 13.57 -0.41 3.72
C LEU A 156 14.77 0.44 4.18
N HIS A 157 15.90 0.38 3.47
CA HIS A 157 17.04 1.27 3.73
C HIS A 157 16.70 2.76 3.59
N THR A 158 15.80 3.11 2.66
CA THR A 158 15.35 4.50 2.44
C THR A 158 14.53 4.97 3.63
N LEU A 159 13.55 4.18 4.09
CA LEU A 159 12.80 4.47 5.32
C LEU A 159 13.73 4.65 6.53
N VAL A 160 14.66 3.71 6.72
CA VAL A 160 15.64 3.76 7.83
C VAL A 160 16.50 5.03 7.82
N LYS A 161 16.83 5.54 6.63
CA LYS A 161 17.73 6.68 6.47
C LYS A 161 17.02 8.02 6.52
N TYR A 162 15.78 8.08 6.03
CA TYR A 162 15.11 9.34 5.73
C TYR A 162 13.80 9.57 6.49
N SER A 163 13.19 8.55 7.09
CA SER A 163 12.01 8.76 7.93
C SER A 163 12.37 9.54 9.19
N GLU A 164 11.55 10.52 9.55
CA GLU A 164 11.64 11.27 10.80
C GLU A 164 10.93 10.55 11.97
N ASN A 165 10.24 9.45 11.69
CA ASN A 165 9.47 8.68 12.66
C ASN A 165 10.29 7.50 13.21
N ASP A 166 10.66 7.58 14.48
CA ASP A 166 11.48 6.57 15.15
C ASP A 166 10.86 5.15 15.11
N GLU A 167 9.53 5.04 15.12
CA GLU A 167 8.84 3.76 15.07
C GLU A 167 8.92 3.14 13.65
N VAL A 168 8.73 3.96 12.60
CA VAL A 168 8.94 3.51 11.21
C VAL A 168 10.36 3.02 11.02
N VAL A 169 11.35 3.79 11.48
CA VAL A 169 12.77 3.43 11.39
C VAL A 169 13.06 2.11 12.12
N LYS A 170 12.47 1.92 13.32
CA LYS A 170 12.64 0.70 14.11
C LYS A 170 12.07 -0.52 13.38
N GLU A 171 10.80 -0.47 12.97
CA GLU A 171 10.13 -1.59 12.31
C GLU A 171 10.77 -1.92 10.95
N ALA A 172 11.21 -0.92 10.19
CA ALA A 172 11.95 -1.13 8.94
C ALA A 172 13.30 -1.83 9.15
N LYS A 173 14.05 -1.48 10.22
CA LYS A 173 15.30 -2.18 10.57
C LYS A 173 15.04 -3.63 10.95
N GLU A 174 14.06 -3.88 11.80
CA GLU A 174 13.72 -5.23 12.24
C GLU A 174 13.33 -6.13 11.05
N LEU A 175 12.52 -5.59 10.12
CA LEU A 175 12.16 -6.31 8.90
C LEU A 175 13.36 -6.54 7.99
N LEU A 176 14.22 -5.54 7.80
CA LEU A 176 15.44 -5.65 6.99
C LEU A 176 16.39 -6.71 7.55
N GLU A 177 16.68 -6.70 8.85
CA GLU A 177 17.53 -7.70 9.52
C GLU A 177 16.97 -9.12 9.35
N ARG A 178 15.64 -9.26 9.47
CA ARG A 178 14.94 -10.54 9.28
C ARG A 178 15.06 -11.01 7.82
N PHE A 179 14.96 -10.09 6.87
CA PHE A 179 15.06 -10.35 5.43
C PHE A 179 16.48 -10.76 5.03
N GLU A 180 17.49 -10.01 5.46
CA GLU A 180 18.91 -10.33 5.26
C GLU A 180 19.24 -11.73 5.79
N LYS A 181 18.77 -12.06 7.00
CA LYS A 181 18.99 -13.37 7.61
C LYS A 181 18.34 -14.51 6.83
N HIS A 182 17.22 -14.27 6.16
CA HIS A 182 16.52 -15.30 5.37
C HIS A 182 17.23 -15.62 4.05
N PHE A 183 17.83 -14.60 3.40
CA PHE A 183 18.47 -14.73 2.09
C PHE A 183 20.01 -14.80 2.14
N SER A 184 20.61 -14.84 3.34
CA SER A 184 22.04 -15.10 3.57
C SER A 184 22.37 -16.59 3.50
#